data_AF-A0A2T4AL52-F1
#
_entry.id   AF-A0A2T4AL52-F1
#
_cell.length_a   1.000
_cell.length_b   1.000
_cell.length_c   1.000
_cell.angle_alpha   90.00
_cell.angle_beta   90.00
_cell.angle_gamma   90.00
#
_symmetry.space_group_name_H-M   'P 1'
#
loop_
_entity.id
_entity.type
_entity.pdbx_description
1 polymer ?
#
loop_
_entity_poly.entity_id
_entity_poly.type
_entity_poly.pdbx_seq_one_letter_code
_entity_poly.pdbx_strand_id
1 'polypeptide(L)' 'RILACVLCQHRKIKCDRNSPCSNCIKANVTCTPSTPAPARKRRRPNQDLQERLARCEELLKQ' A
#
# COMPACT_ATOMS: atom_id res chain seq x y z
N ARG A 1 12.05 -3.56 6.98
CA ARG A 1 12.49 -2.99 5.67
C ARG A 1 12.60 -1.48 5.83
N ILE A 2 13.80 -0.89 5.71
CA ILE A 2 13.98 0.57 5.85
C ILE A 2 13.43 1.24 4.58
N LEU A 3 12.51 2.18 4.76
CA LEU A 3 11.86 2.90 3.66
C LEU A 3 12.75 4.05 3.17
N ALA A 4 12.53 4.47 1.92
CA ALA A 4 13.08 5.74 1.46
C ALA A 4 12.51 6.90 2.30
N CYS A 5 13.21 8.03 2.37
CA CYS A 5 12.61 9.26 2.86
C CYS A 5 11.56 9.79 1.88
N VAL A 6 10.68 10.67 2.37
CA VAL A 6 9.57 11.26 1.59
C VAL A 6 10.10 11.95 0.33
N LEU A 7 11.21 12.69 0.44
CA LEU A 7 11.81 13.40 -0.69
C LEU A 7 12.29 12.45 -1.79
N CYS A 8 13.06 11.41 -1.43
CA CYS A 8 13.58 10.45 -2.40
C CYS A 8 12.44 9.61 -3.01
N GLN A 9 11.41 9.29 -2.22
CA GLN A 9 10.20 8.63 -2.71
C GLN A 9 9.47 9.49 -3.74
N HIS A 10 9.28 10.79 -3.46
CA HIS A 10 8.61 11.73 -4.37
C HIS A 10 9.42 11.96 -5.65
N ARG A 11 10.75 12.10 -5.53
CA ARG A 11 11.67 12.24 -6.67
C ARG A 11 11.91 10.92 -7.43
N LYS A 12 11.43 9.79 -6.90
CA LYS A 12 11.64 8.44 -7.45
C LYS A 12 13.12 8.10 -7.66
N ILE A 13 13.99 8.55 -6.76
CA ILE A 13 15.44 8.29 -6.78
C ILE A 13 15.85 7.32 -5.67
N LYS A 14 17.01 6.68 -5.83
CA LYS A 14 17.58 5.81 -4.79
C LYS A 14 17.87 6.61 -3.52
N CYS A 15 17.33 6.13 -2.39
CA CYS A 15 17.64 6.66 -1.07
C CYS A 15 18.73 5.81 -0.41
N ASP A 16 19.73 6.47 0.17
CA ASP A 16 20.80 5.83 0.96
C ASP A 16 20.33 5.31 2.32
N ARG A 17 19.09 5.66 2.71
CA ARG A 17 18.40 5.19 3.92
C ARG A 17 19.07 5.56 5.24
N ASN A 18 20.09 6.42 5.21
CA ASN A 18 20.61 7.11 6.38
C ASN A 18 19.67 8.29 6.75
N SER A 19 19.63 8.65 8.03
CA SER A 19 18.85 9.79 8.53
C SER A 19 19.80 10.82 9.13
N PRO A 20 20.11 11.94 8.44
CA PRO A 20 19.60 12.37 7.13
C PRO A 20 20.26 11.68 5.92
N CYS A 21 19.53 11.61 4.79
CA CYS A 21 20.00 10.99 3.56
C CYS A 21 20.93 11.93 2.75
N SER A 22 21.91 11.42 1.99
CA SER A 22 22.85 12.27 1.23
C SER A 22 22.15 13.24 0.27
N ASN A 23 21.07 12.81 -0.37
CA ASN A 23 20.26 13.67 -1.25
C ASN A 23 19.53 14.78 -0.48
N CYS A 24 19.13 14.50 0.76
CA CYS A 24 18.45 15.43 1.64
C CYS A 24 19.43 16.49 2.14
N ILE A 25 20.66 16.08 2.48
CA ILE A 25 21.77 16.97 2.85
C ILE A 25 22.12 17.89 1.67
N LYS A 26 22.33 17.32 0.47
CA LYS A 26 22.62 18.11 -0.74
C LYS A 26 21.51 19.10 -1.12
N ALA A 27 20.26 18.73 -0.87
CA ALA A 27 19.10 19.59 -1.11
C ALA A 27 18.86 20.59 0.04
N ASN A 28 19.60 20.50 1.15
CA ASN A 28 19.43 21.28 2.36
C ASN A 28 17.98 21.27 2.90
N VAL A 29 17.34 20.10 2.87
CA VAL A 29 15.95 19.89 3.35
C VAL A 29 15.89 18.84 4.45
N THR A 30 14.86 18.94 5.29
CA THR A 30 14.59 17.99 6.36
C THR A 30 14.32 16.59 5.81
N CYS A 31 15.08 15.61 6.29
CA CYS A 31 14.92 14.21 5.90
C CYS A 31 13.83 13.54 6.75
N THR A 32 12.61 13.44 6.20
CA THR A 32 11.51 12.74 6.87
C THR A 32 11.38 11.29 6.37
N PRO A 33 11.31 10.28 7.26
CA PRO A 33 11.03 8.90 6.85
C PRO A 33 9.66 8.78 6.17
N SER A 34 9.56 8.00 5.09
CA SER A 34 8.25 7.72 4.49
C SER A 34 7.45 6.74 5.34
N THR A 35 6.13 6.92 5.38
CA THR A 35 5.20 5.93 5.93
C THR A 35 4.98 4.80 4.92
N PRO A 36 4.80 3.54 5.38
CA PRO A 36 4.38 2.45 4.52
C PRO A 36 3.06 2.78 3.83
N ALA A 37 2.87 2.29 2.59
CA ALA A 37 1.57 2.37 1.95
C ALA A 37 0.52 1.61 2.80
N PRO A 38 -0.72 2.12 2.89
CA PRO A 38 -1.77 1.42 3.61
C PRO A 38 -1.98 0.03 3.02
N ALA A 39 -2.30 -0.94 3.89
CA ALA A 39 -2.58 -2.29 3.44
C ALA A 39 -3.70 -2.28 2.41
N ARG A 40 -3.44 -2.79 1.21
CA ARG A 40 -4.45 -2.91 0.16
C ARG A 40 -5.54 -3.84 0.70
N LYS A 41 -6.75 -3.32 0.90
CA LYS A 41 -7.91 -4.15 1.25
C LYS A 41 -8.04 -5.23 0.18
N ARG A 42 -7.92 -6.50 0.56
CA ARG A 42 -8.25 -7.60 -0.35
C ARG A 42 -9.70 -7.42 -0.76
N ARG A 43 -9.99 -7.50 -2.06
CA ARG A 43 -11.39 -7.56 -2.51
C ARG A 43 -12.04 -8.72 -1.78
N ARG A 44 -13.14 -8.45 -1.09
CA ARG A 44 -13.97 -9.52 -0.53
C ARG A 44 -14.39 -10.41 -1.71
N PRO A 45 -14.42 -11.75 -1.56
CA PRO A 45 -15.05 -12.60 -2.56
C PRO A 45 -16.48 -12.08 -2.83
N ASN A 46 -16.96 -12.22 -4.06
CA ASN A 46 -18.22 -11.63 -4.52
C ASN A 46 -19.39 -12.11 -3.64
N GLN A 47 -19.69 -11.35 -2.60
CA GLN A 47 -20.69 -11.68 -1.59
C GLN A 47 -22.08 -11.80 -2.24
N ASP A 48 -22.38 -10.91 -3.19
CA ASP A 48 -23.57 -10.97 -4.05
C ASP A 48 -23.66 -12.29 -4.82
N LEU A 49 -22.53 -12.78 -5.34
CA LEU A 49 -22.49 -14.00 -6.14
C LEU A 49 -22.72 -15.24 -5.25
N GLN A 50 -22.18 -15.24 -4.03
CA GLN A 50 -22.45 -16.29 -3.04
C GLN A 50 -23.91 -16.30 -2.59
N GLU A 51 -24.50 -15.13 -2.37
CA GLU A 51 -25.90 -14.98 -1.95
C GLU A 51 -26.86 -15.45 -3.05
N ARG A 52 -26.57 -15.09 -4.31
CA ARG A 52 -27.33 -15.55 -5.48
C ARG A 52 -27.22 -17.07 -5.66
N LEU A 53 -26.03 -17.64 -5.48
CA LEU A 53 -25.84 -19.10 -5.54
C LEU A 53 -26.65 -19.80 -4.44
N ALA A 54 -26.57 -19.34 -3.20
CA ALA A 54 -27.32 -19.92 -2.08
C ALA A 54 -28.83 -19.90 -2.34
N ARG A 55 -29.37 -18.79 -2.89
CA ARG A 55 -30.77 -18.70 -3.27
C ARG A 55 -31.15 -19.70 -4.36
N CYS A 56 -30.30 -19.86 -5.39
CA CYS A 56 -30.54 -20.85 -6.45
C CYS A 56 -30.48 -22.28 -5.91
N GLU A 57 -29.53 -22.59 -5.04
CA GLU A 57 -29.40 -23.90 -4.40
C GLU A 57 -30.60 -24.24 -3.52
N GLU A 58 -31.17 -23.26 -2.81
CA GLU A 58 -32.38 -23.44 -2.01
C GLU A 58 -33.60 -23.77 -2.87
N LEU A 59 -33.74 -23.10 -4.02
CA LEU A 59 -34.83 -23.35 -4.96
C LEU A 59 -34.76 -24.75 -5.60
N LEU A 60 -33.54 -25.29 -5.78
CA LEU A 60 -33.33 -26.61 -6.38
C LEU A 60 -33.51 -27.78 -5.40
N LYS A 61 -33.61 -27.50 -4.09
CA LYS A 61 -33.82 -28.52 -3.05
C LYS A 61 -35.30 -28.86 -2.81
N GLN A 62 -36.23 -28.14 -3.45
CA GLN A 62 -37.67 -28.43 -3.45
C GLN A 62 -38.02 -29.40 -4.57
#